data_AF-A0A2U1DEK0-F1
#
_entry.id   AF-A0A2U1DEK0-F1
#
_cell.length_a   1.000
_cell.length_b   1.000
_cell.length_c   1.000
_cell.angle_alpha   90.00
_cell.angle_beta   90.00
_cell.angle_gamma   90.00
#
_symmetry.space_group_name_H-M   'P 1'
#
loop_
_entity.id
_entity.type
_entity.pdbx_description
1 polymer ?
#
loop_
_entity_poly.entity_id
_entity_poly.type
_entity_poly.pdbx_seq_one_letter_code
_entity_poly.pdbx_strand_id
1 'polypeptide(L)'
;MDHETLKERTIAQQAERQKAFEVGYLGDKVTIDHLDLQLVTNFKSAFDPIKLAVRYTPLLARYDYLVGDISADQLRLKGFYKNSRAVPGENKIFALEDYLYEYVNFGAPYFVLENLTPRAPRKNNHPAPRKHRSRNYNHSNKTNS
;
A
#
# COMPACT_ATOMS: atom_id res chain seq x y z
N MET A 1 -3.08 -26.88 -15.63
CA MET A 1 -3.72 -25.70 -15.01
C MET A 1 -4.29 -24.90 -16.16
N ASP A 2 -5.61 -24.94 -16.34
CA ASP A 2 -6.31 -24.20 -17.39
C ASP A 2 -6.57 -22.74 -16.94
N HIS A 3 -6.95 -21.89 -17.88
CA HIS A 3 -7.21 -20.47 -17.62
C HIS A 3 -8.48 -20.23 -16.78
N GLU A 4 -9.44 -21.16 -16.83
CA GLU A 4 -10.69 -21.09 -16.09
C GLU A 4 -10.45 -21.27 -14.59
N THR A 5 -9.69 -22.30 -14.18
CA THR A 5 -9.37 -22.52 -12.76
C THR A 5 -8.58 -21.36 -12.14
N LEU A 6 -7.74 -20.65 -12.92
CA LEU A 6 -7.02 -19.46 -12.43
C LEU A 6 -7.97 -18.28 -12.18
N LYS A 7 -8.95 -18.07 -13.08
CA LYS A 7 -9.98 -17.04 -12.92
C LYS A 7 -10.85 -17.31 -11.70
N GLU A 8 -11.29 -18.55 -11.53
CA GLU A 8 -12.10 -18.95 -10.37
C GLU A 8 -11.37 -18.70 -9.05
N ARG A 9 -10.10 -19.10 -8.95
CA ARG A 9 -9.27 -18.83 -7.76
C ARG A 9 -9.13 -17.34 -7.47
N THR A 10 -8.98 -16.53 -8.52
CA THR A 10 -8.87 -15.08 -8.39
C THR A 10 -10.18 -14.48 -7.86
N ILE A 11 -11.32 -14.90 -8.40
CA ILE A 11 -12.64 -14.45 -7.95
C ILE A 11 -12.89 -14.87 -6.49
N ALA A 12 -12.60 -16.12 -6.15
CA ALA A 12 -12.74 -16.64 -4.79
C ALA A 12 -11.88 -15.84 -3.80
N GLN A 13 -10.63 -15.55 -4.15
CA GLN A 13 -9.73 -14.73 -3.33
C GLN A 13 -10.28 -13.30 -3.17
N GLN A 14 -10.78 -12.68 -4.23
CA GLN A 14 -11.37 -11.34 -4.15
C GLN A 14 -12.62 -11.32 -3.27
N ALA A 15 -13.50 -12.31 -3.41
CA ALA A 15 -14.69 -12.44 -2.57
C ALA A 15 -14.35 -12.64 -1.09
N GLU A 16 -13.31 -13.42 -0.78
CA GLU A 16 -12.81 -13.59 0.59
C GLU A 16 -12.30 -12.26 1.16
N ARG A 17 -11.50 -11.51 0.38
CA ARG A 17 -11.00 -10.19 0.79
C ARG A 17 -12.12 -9.19 1.01
N GLN A 18 -13.13 -9.17 0.13
CA GLN A 18 -14.30 -8.30 0.27
C GLN A 18 -15.08 -8.60 1.55
N LYS A 19 -15.21 -9.88 1.93
CA LYS A 19 -15.84 -10.27 3.20
C LYS A 19 -14.98 -9.93 4.42
N ALA A 20 -13.66 -10.02 4.29
CA ALA A 20 -12.73 -9.73 5.39
C ALA A 20 -12.66 -8.24 5.73
N PHE A 21 -12.84 -7.37 4.73
CA PHE A 21 -12.78 -5.91 4.88
C PHE A 21 -14.11 -5.28 4.52
N GLU A 22 -15.04 -5.29 5.46
CA GLU A 22 -16.29 -4.54 5.32
C GLU A 22 -15.99 -3.03 5.21
N VAL A 23 -16.57 -2.40 4.19
CA VAL A 23 -16.42 -0.96 3.92
C VAL A 23 -17.75 -0.27 4.12
N GLY A 24 -17.79 0.64 5.09
CA GLY A 24 -18.87 1.60 5.25
C GLY A 24 -18.59 2.85 4.41
N TYR A 25 -19.61 3.40 3.75
CA TYR A 25 -19.48 4.61 2.95
C TYR A 25 -20.75 5.46 3.02
N LEU A 26 -20.61 6.72 3.43
CA LEU A 26 -21.70 7.69 3.52
C LEU A 26 -21.19 9.11 3.26
N GLY A 27 -21.63 9.71 2.15
CA GLY A 27 -21.08 10.99 1.70
C GLY A 27 -19.58 10.84 1.45
N ASP A 28 -18.76 11.64 2.14
CA ASP A 28 -17.30 11.54 2.04
C ASP A 28 -16.68 10.69 3.16
N LYS A 29 -17.47 10.12 4.07
CA LYS A 29 -16.96 9.29 5.16
C LYS A 29 -16.84 7.84 4.71
N VAL A 30 -15.66 7.26 4.91
CA VAL A 30 -15.34 5.87 4.58
C VAL A 30 -14.81 5.18 5.82
N THR A 31 -15.33 4.01 6.17
CA THR A 31 -14.86 3.21 7.30
C THR A 31 -14.39 1.85 6.83
N ILE A 32 -13.19 1.42 7.23
CA ILE A 32 -12.63 0.10 6.89
C ILE A 32 -11.65 -0.35 7.96
N ASP A 33 -11.73 -1.60 8.43
CA ASP A 33 -10.75 -2.15 9.40
C ASP A 33 -10.58 -1.28 10.67
N HIS A 34 -11.67 -0.70 11.18
CA HIS A 34 -11.64 0.26 12.30
C HIS A 34 -10.81 1.54 12.02
N LEU A 35 -10.65 1.91 10.76
CA LEU A 35 -10.14 3.22 10.34
C LEU A 35 -11.30 4.10 9.92
N ASP A 36 -11.28 5.34 10.39
CA ASP A 36 -12.14 6.41 9.91
C ASP A 36 -11.36 7.23 8.88
N LEU A 37 -11.83 7.16 7.64
CA LEU A 37 -11.23 7.81 6.48
C LEU A 37 -12.20 8.85 5.90
N GLN A 38 -11.63 9.86 5.25
CA GLN A 38 -12.37 10.88 4.53
C GLN A 38 -11.97 10.90 3.05
N LEU A 39 -12.93 10.78 2.14
CA LEU A 39 -12.75 10.94 0.71
C LEU A 39 -12.54 12.43 0.40
N VAL A 40 -11.29 12.82 0.17
CA VAL A 40 -10.94 14.23 -0.08
C VAL A 40 -10.85 14.55 -1.58
N THR A 41 -10.61 13.52 -2.42
CA THR A 41 -10.58 13.65 -3.87
C THR A 41 -11.21 12.42 -4.50
N ASN A 42 -12.10 12.62 -5.48
CA ASN A 42 -12.70 11.54 -6.26
C ASN A 42 -12.73 11.90 -7.76
N PHE A 43 -11.56 11.86 -8.39
CA PHE A 43 -11.42 12.23 -9.80
C PHE A 43 -12.02 11.15 -10.70
N LYS A 44 -12.94 11.55 -11.59
CA LYS A 44 -13.70 10.65 -12.49
C LYS A 44 -14.45 9.53 -11.75
N SER A 45 -14.94 9.80 -10.54
CA SER A 45 -15.72 8.84 -9.75
C SER A 45 -14.99 7.49 -9.55
N ALA A 46 -13.68 7.55 -9.33
CA ALA A 46 -12.80 6.38 -9.21
C ALA A 46 -13.05 5.55 -7.93
N PHE A 47 -13.60 6.17 -6.88
CA PHE A 47 -13.81 5.50 -5.61
C PHE A 47 -14.89 4.41 -5.71
N ASP A 48 -14.52 3.19 -5.32
CA ASP A 48 -15.40 2.03 -5.27
C ASP A 48 -15.12 1.26 -3.96
N PRO A 49 -16.10 1.15 -3.05
CA PRO A 49 -15.90 0.50 -1.75
C PRO A 49 -15.58 -1.00 -1.88
N ILE A 50 -16.09 -1.67 -2.92
CA ILE A 50 -15.82 -3.09 -3.18
C ILE A 50 -14.37 -3.26 -3.61
N LYS A 51 -13.89 -2.44 -4.55
CA LYS A 51 -12.49 -2.48 -4.98
C LYS A 51 -11.54 -2.14 -3.83
N LEU A 52 -11.90 -1.17 -2.98
CA LEU A 52 -11.14 -0.84 -1.77
C LEU A 52 -11.02 -2.06 -0.85
N ALA A 53 -12.14 -2.72 -0.52
CA ALA A 53 -12.15 -3.91 0.33
C ALA A 53 -11.21 -5.01 -0.18
N VAL A 54 -11.26 -5.27 -1.48
CA VAL A 54 -10.43 -6.29 -2.14
C VAL A 54 -8.94 -5.96 -2.06
N ARG A 55 -8.57 -4.69 -2.22
CA ARG A 55 -7.17 -4.26 -2.33
C ARG A 55 -6.53 -3.81 -1.03
N TYR A 56 -7.33 -3.44 -0.03
CA TYR A 56 -6.83 -2.96 1.24
C TYR A 56 -5.97 -4.02 1.94
N THR A 57 -4.95 -3.56 2.68
CA THR A 57 -4.16 -4.39 3.58
C THR A 57 -3.94 -3.63 4.87
N PRO A 58 -3.86 -4.29 6.05
CA PRO A 58 -3.66 -3.60 7.32
C PRO A 58 -2.37 -2.78 7.40
N LEU A 59 -1.38 -3.07 6.54
CA LEU A 59 -0.15 -2.27 6.42
C LEU A 59 -0.41 -0.83 5.94
N LEU A 60 -1.52 -0.61 5.23
CA LEU A 60 -1.93 0.71 4.75
C LEU A 60 -2.43 1.60 5.90
N ALA A 61 -2.86 1.02 7.01
CA ALA A 61 -3.37 1.75 8.18
C ALA A 61 -2.38 2.76 8.77
N ARG A 62 -1.07 2.62 8.48
CA ARG A 62 -0.02 3.50 8.99
C ARG A 62 0.09 4.84 8.28
N TYR A 63 -0.49 4.97 7.10
CA TYR A 63 -0.35 6.15 6.27
C TYR A 63 -1.44 7.17 6.59
N ASP A 64 -1.08 8.45 6.47
CA ASP A 64 -2.00 9.57 6.66
C ASP A 64 -2.94 9.74 5.45
N TYR A 65 -2.53 9.28 4.26
CA TYR A 65 -3.35 9.30 3.05
C TYR A 65 -3.23 7.97 2.30
N LEU A 66 -4.34 7.51 1.73
CA LEU A 66 -4.40 6.40 0.79
C LEU A 66 -4.83 6.94 -0.57
N VAL A 67 -3.98 6.72 -1.57
CA VAL A 67 -4.25 7.10 -2.96
C VAL A 67 -4.61 5.84 -3.72
N GLY A 68 -5.78 5.86 -4.34
CA GLY A 68 -6.27 4.78 -5.18
C GLY A 68 -6.29 5.22 -6.63
N ASP A 69 -5.46 4.62 -7.48
CA ASP A 69 -5.48 4.89 -8.92
C ASP A 69 -5.97 3.66 -9.70
N ILE A 70 -6.66 3.90 -10.82
CA ILE A 70 -7.21 2.84 -11.67
C ILE A 70 -6.30 2.64 -12.88
N SER A 71 -5.68 1.47 -12.95
CA SER A 71 -4.84 1.06 -14.08
C SER A 71 -5.33 -0.28 -14.62
N ALA A 72 -5.69 -0.33 -15.91
CA ALA A 72 -6.26 -1.53 -16.55
C ALA A 72 -7.44 -2.14 -15.74
N ASP A 73 -8.38 -1.29 -15.33
CA ASP A 73 -9.53 -1.60 -14.48
C ASP A 73 -9.23 -2.15 -13.07
N GLN A 74 -7.94 -2.26 -12.72
CA GLN A 74 -7.50 -2.70 -11.41
C GLN A 74 -7.15 -1.50 -10.54
N LEU A 75 -7.69 -1.50 -9.32
CA LEU A 75 -7.32 -0.55 -8.28
C LEU A 75 -5.92 -0.88 -7.75
N ARG A 76 -5.07 0.13 -7.68
CA ARG A 76 -3.80 0.13 -6.95
C ARG A 76 -3.92 1.07 -5.76
N LEU A 77 -3.36 0.69 -4.62
CA LEU A 77 -3.35 1.53 -3.41
C LEU A 77 -1.92 1.88 -3.05
N LYS A 78 -1.64 3.18 -2.90
CA LYS A 78 -0.38 3.70 -2.38
C LYS A 78 -0.64 4.56 -1.16
N GLY A 79 0.18 4.37 -0.13
CA GLY A 79 0.12 5.16 1.09
C GLY A 79 1.07 6.34 1.05
N PHE A 80 0.61 7.50 1.52
CA PHE A 80 1.39 8.72 1.70
C PHE A 80 1.26 9.23 3.13
N TYR A 81 2.30 9.93 3.59
CA TYR A 81 2.36 10.57 4.89
C TYR A 81 2.06 12.07 4.78
N LYS A 82 1.63 12.68 5.88
CA LYS A 82 1.54 14.14 5.99
C LYS A 82 2.91 14.78 5.83
N ASN A 83 2.94 16.01 5.31
CA ASN A 83 4.19 16.73 5.03
C ASN A 83 5.07 16.94 6.28
N SER A 84 4.45 17.00 7.46
CA SER A 84 5.11 17.15 8.76
C SER A 84 5.85 15.90 9.26
N ARG A 85 5.61 14.72 8.67
CA ARG A 85 6.25 13.47 9.10
C ARG A 85 7.74 13.45 8.71
N ALA A 86 8.59 12.91 9.57
CA ALA A 86 10.02 12.74 9.33
C ALA A 86 10.29 11.48 8.47
N VAL A 87 9.86 11.52 7.21
CA VAL A 87 10.00 10.44 6.20
C VAL A 87 10.55 11.02 4.89
N PRO A 88 11.08 10.19 3.96
CA PRO A 88 11.52 10.66 2.65
C PRO A 88 10.40 11.40 1.89
N GLY A 89 10.78 12.40 1.08
CA GLY A 89 9.85 13.29 0.38
C GLY A 89 8.87 12.58 -0.54
N GLU A 90 9.34 11.58 -1.29
CA GLU A 90 8.54 10.72 -2.18
C GLU A 90 7.36 10.00 -1.49
N ASN A 91 7.43 9.85 -0.16
CA ASN A 91 6.40 9.21 0.64
C ASN A 91 5.43 10.22 1.26
N LYS A 92 5.56 11.51 0.98
CA LYS A 92 4.71 12.58 1.52
C LYS A 92 3.66 13.03 0.51
N ILE A 93 2.53 13.53 1.00
CA ILE A 93 1.38 13.90 0.18
C ILE A 93 1.70 14.99 -0.86
N PHE A 94 2.68 15.87 -0.63
CA PHE A 94 3.11 16.83 -1.65
C PHE A 94 3.65 16.17 -2.93
N ALA A 95 4.20 14.95 -2.82
CA ALA A 95 4.73 14.20 -3.97
C ALA A 95 3.63 13.42 -4.73
N LEU A 96 2.35 13.65 -4.40
CA LEU A 96 1.23 13.02 -5.08
C LEU A 96 1.21 13.37 -6.56
N GLU A 97 1.41 14.65 -6.91
CA GLU A 97 1.39 15.10 -8.31
C GLU A 97 2.49 14.39 -9.10
N ASP A 98 3.72 14.40 -8.60
CA ASP A 98 4.85 13.68 -9.21
C ASP A 98 4.53 12.19 -9.39
N TYR A 99 3.93 11.56 -8.37
CA TYR A 99 3.52 10.16 -8.46
C TYR A 99 2.47 9.91 -9.56
N LEU A 100 1.47 10.78 -9.69
CA LEU A 100 0.45 10.67 -10.73
C LEU A 100 1.08 10.87 -12.12
N TYR A 101 2.00 11.82 -12.28
CA TYR A 101 2.69 12.05 -13.55
C TYR A 101 3.60 10.89 -13.97
N GLU A 102 4.29 10.26 -13.02
CA GLU A 102 5.29 9.23 -13.30
C GLU A 102 4.68 7.82 -13.44
N TYR A 103 3.67 7.49 -12.63
CA TYR A 103 3.18 6.11 -12.51
C TYR A 103 1.75 5.89 -12.96
N VAL A 104 0.99 6.95 -13.24
CA VAL A 104 -0.42 6.87 -13.62
C VAL A 104 -0.59 7.35 -15.05
N ASN A 105 -1.37 6.59 -15.83
CA ASN A 105 -1.65 6.98 -17.21
C ASN A 105 -2.37 8.33 -17.23
N PHE A 106 -2.02 9.19 -18.19
CA PHE A 106 -2.61 10.52 -18.29
C PHE A 106 -4.15 10.45 -18.33
N GLY A 107 -4.78 11.19 -17.42
CA GLY A 107 -6.23 11.23 -17.30
C GLY A 107 -6.88 9.97 -16.71
N ALA A 108 -6.12 9.02 -16.17
CA ALA A 108 -6.70 7.87 -15.47
C ALA A 108 -7.46 8.31 -14.20
N PRO A 109 -8.56 7.62 -13.84
CA PRO A 109 -9.31 7.89 -12.62
C PRO A 109 -8.46 7.62 -11.36
N TYR A 110 -8.60 8.46 -10.34
CA TYR A 110 -8.00 8.23 -9.03
C TYR A 110 -8.82 8.86 -7.91
N PHE A 111 -8.61 8.39 -6.68
CA PHE A 111 -9.17 8.97 -5.48
C PHE A 111 -8.11 9.11 -4.39
N VAL A 112 -8.41 9.95 -3.39
CA VAL A 112 -7.58 10.13 -2.20
C VAL A 112 -8.46 10.04 -0.96
N LEU A 113 -8.08 9.16 -0.05
CA LEU A 113 -8.64 9.05 1.29
C LEU A 113 -7.65 9.63 2.30
N GLU A 114 -8.09 10.55 3.14
CA GLU A 114 -7.35 10.98 4.32
C GLU A 114 -7.69 10.09 5.51
N ASN A 115 -6.66 9.58 6.18
CA ASN A 115 -6.77 8.85 7.44
C ASN A 115 -6.53 9.82 8.60
N LEU A 116 -7.58 10.08 9.38
CA LEU A 116 -7.52 11.03 10.48
C LEU A 116 -6.72 10.48 11.67
N THR A 117 -6.65 9.15 11.81
CA THR A 117 -5.96 8.46 12.91
C THR A 117 -5.09 7.31 12.41
N PRO A 118 -3.93 7.59 11.78
CA PRO A 118 -3.04 6.55 11.28
C PRO A 118 -2.49 5.68 12.40
N ARG A 119 -2.55 4.36 12.23
CA ARG A 119 -2.03 3.41 13.21
C ARG A 119 -0.51 3.43 13.21
N ALA A 120 0.08 3.54 14.39
CA ALA A 120 1.53 3.43 14.53
C ALA A 120 2.02 2.10 13.92
N PRO A 121 3.16 2.09 13.20
CA PRO A 121 3.73 0.85 12.72
C PRO A 121 3.98 -0.07 13.91
N ARG A 122 3.42 -1.29 13.88
CA ARG A 122 3.71 -2.29 14.90
C ARG A 122 5.23 -2.53 14.87
N LYS A 123 5.91 -2.34 16.00
CA LYS A 123 7.31 -2.78 16.14
C LYS A 123 7.29 -4.29 15.96
N ASN A 124 7.74 -4.77 14.81
CA ASN A 124 7.93 -6.19 14.60
C ASN A 124 9.03 -6.65 15.55
N ASN A 125 8.67 -7.35 16.63
CA ASN A 125 9.62 -8.02 17.53
C ASN A 125 10.28 -9.25 16.87
N HIS A 126 10.44 -9.26 15.54
CA HIS A 126 11.24 -10.28 14.88
C HIS A 126 12.71 -10.02 15.22
N PRO A 127 13.39 -10.94 15.92
CA PRO A 127 14.80 -10.78 16.24
C PRO A 127 15.56 -10.57 14.93
N ALA A 128 16.35 -9.50 14.86
CA ALA A 128 17.13 -9.19 13.67
C ALA A 128 17.91 -10.44 13.23
N PRO A 129 17.97 -10.74 11.92
CA PRO A 129 18.80 -11.84 11.43
C PRO A 129 20.23 -11.58 11.91
N ARG A 130 20.74 -12.51 12.74
CA ARG A 130 22.11 -12.45 13.24
C ARG A 130 23.03 -12.29 12.03
N LYS A 131 23.70 -11.14 11.90
CA LYS A 131 24.78 -10.96 10.94
C LYS A 131 25.74 -12.13 11.11
N HIS A 132 25.74 -13.07 10.17
CA HIS A 132 26.80 -14.05 10.05
C HIS A 132 28.08 -13.25 9.80
N ARG A 133 28.89 -13.09 10.86
CA ARG A 133 30.25 -12.57 10.75
C ARG A 133 30.96 -13.46 9.74
N SER A 134 31.20 -12.95 8.53
CA SER A 134 32.15 -13.53 7.60
C SER A 134 33.49 -13.62 8.32
N ARG A 135 33.96 -14.83 8.59
CA ARG A 135 35.32 -15.07 9.05
C ARG A 135 36.26 -14.63 7.93
N ASN A 136 37.01 -13.55 8.16
CA ASN A 136 38.17 -13.20 7.35
C ASN A 136 39.14 -14.39 7.37
N TYR A 137 39.32 -15.02 6.21
CA TYR A 137 40.37 -16.01 6.01
C TYR A 137 41.62 -15.27 5.54
N ASN A 138 42.51 -14.94 6.48
CA ASN A 138 43.84 -14.41 6.16
C ASN A 138 44.68 -15.54 5.56
N HIS A 139 44.89 -15.53 4.24
CA HIS A 139 45.89 -16.36 3.60
C HIS A 139 47.24 -15.64 3.68
N SER A 140 48.06 -16.01 4.66
CA SER A 140 49.44 -15.57 4.76
C SER A 140 50.29 -16.31 3.72
N ASN A 141 50.80 -15.59 2.73
CA ASN A 141 51.88 -16.06 1.86
C ASN A 141 53.10 -16.40 2.70
N LYS A 142 53.57 -17.66 2.62
CA LYS A 142 54.83 -18.10 3.19
C LYS A 142 55.83 -18.27 2.05
N THR A 143 56.62 -17.23 1.82
CA THR A 143 57.93 -17.34 1.18
C THR A 143 58.90 -17.95 2.18
N ASN A 144 59.65 -18.98 1.77
CA ASN A 144 61.05 -19.12 2.20
C ASN A 144 61.81 -20.05 1.26
N SER A 145 62.92 -19.49 0.76
CA SER A 145 64.25 -20.04 0.50
C SER A 145 64.40 -21.46 -0.04
#